data_AF-A0A8J2W8C4-F1
#
_entry.id   AF-A0A8J2W8C4-F1
#
_cell.length_a   1.000
_cell.length_b   1.000
_cell.length_c   1.000
_cell.angle_alpha   90.00
_cell.angle_beta   90.00
_cell.angle_gamma   90.00
#
_symmetry.space_group_name_H-M   'P 1'
#
loop_
_entity.id
_entity.type
_entity.pdbx_description
1 polymer ?
#
loop_
_entity_poly.entity_id
_entity_poly.type
_entity_poly.pdbx_seq_one_letter_code
_entity_poly.pdbx_strand_id
1 'polypeptide(L)'
;MTQPWKFSESSQDLLERFVKSSEKIGRNKWVRKFGHRTTELLESYHITVVDRDDTFVISSDESSSDTIITGDKNNEVDEIQSIADKFSQDVAVREPVSHIDYIMKKCYKDPKNYNLLADSLSEADMEKFLEHILNNAVDNTFTERILTELLPTYLKKYPSRNSIDLFIKTRDKNIFKHILEIIMKDIEIERVILQEYTSLLKSTEKSDLLNNIITFNISDEVFTHHLETILMIYKDCNKTKDINHFILTKLTQTAQNGANDKNYGRLLHLYLQNIKHNPEEAASCLENLEKVIDIHQSPFRRPCVNTFNDIKRYIFA
;
A
#
# COMPACT_ATOMS: atom_id res chain seq x y z
N MET A 1 40.57 12.03 -1.98
CA MET A 1 40.02 12.52 -0.69
C MET A 1 38.69 13.19 -0.99
N THR A 2 37.58 12.52 -0.70
CA THR A 2 36.23 13.06 -0.84
C THR A 2 35.92 13.88 0.41
N GLN A 3 35.71 15.19 0.26
CA GLN A 3 35.21 15.99 1.36
C GLN A 3 33.76 15.56 1.67
N PRO A 4 33.40 15.30 2.94
CA PRO A 4 32.03 15.00 3.30
C PRO A 4 31.15 16.20 2.93
N TRP A 5 30.01 15.91 2.30
CA TRP A 5 29.00 16.93 2.00
C TRP A 5 28.62 17.68 3.28
N LYS A 6 28.72 19.01 3.24
CA LYS A 6 28.27 19.91 4.31
C LYS A 6 27.08 20.73 3.82
N PHE A 7 26.13 20.95 4.72
CA PHE A 7 25.04 21.91 4.49
C PHE A 7 25.61 23.31 4.29
N SER A 8 24.92 24.15 3.51
CA SER A 8 25.20 25.58 3.50
C SER A 8 24.95 26.17 4.89
N GLU A 9 25.66 27.24 5.25
CA GLU A 9 25.49 27.90 6.56
C GLU A 9 24.03 28.25 6.87
N SER A 10 23.29 28.70 5.85
CA SER A 10 21.86 28.99 5.94
C SER A 10 20.99 27.75 6.24
N SER A 11 21.35 26.60 5.67
CA SER A 11 20.64 25.33 5.89
C SER A 11 20.98 24.73 7.24
N GLN A 12 22.20 24.95 7.72
CA GLN A 12 22.69 24.49 9.02
C GLN A 12 22.02 25.27 10.17
N ASP A 13 21.90 26.60 10.06
CA ASP A 13 21.18 27.43 11.04
C ASP A 13 19.67 27.06 11.10
N LEU A 14 19.05 26.78 9.96
CA LEU A 14 17.67 26.28 9.89
C LEU A 14 17.51 24.93 10.59
N LEU A 15 18.43 23.99 10.37
CA LEU A 15 18.42 22.68 11.01
C LEU A 15 18.59 22.81 12.53
N GLU A 16 19.53 23.63 12.99
CA GLU A 16 19.77 23.86 14.42
C GLU A 16 18.56 24.48 15.11
N ARG A 17 17.89 25.47 14.48
CA ARG A 17 16.65 26.05 15.01
C ARG A 17 15.53 25.02 15.07
N PHE A 18 15.42 24.16 14.08
CA PHE A 18 14.40 23.10 14.05
C PHE A 18 14.64 22.07 15.16
N VAL A 19 15.89 21.62 15.34
CA VAL A 19 16.29 20.70 16.40
C VAL A 19 16.03 21.31 17.79
N LYS A 20 16.47 22.55 18.04
CA LYS A 20 16.22 23.26 19.30
C LYS A 20 14.73 23.48 19.59
N SER A 21 13.91 23.68 18.56
CA SER A 21 12.45 23.78 18.72
C SER A 21 11.78 22.44 19.02
N SER A 22 12.38 21.33 18.57
CA SER A 22 11.86 19.97 18.74
C SER A 22 12.13 19.40 20.13
N GLU A 23 13.16 19.85 20.84
CA GLU A 23 13.45 19.48 22.24
C GLU A 23 12.37 19.98 23.22
N LYS A 24 11.67 21.07 22.90
CA LYS A 24 10.52 21.54 23.69
C LYS A 24 9.25 20.71 23.47
N ILE A 25 9.24 19.82 22.49
CA ILE A 25 8.07 19.03 22.10
C ILE A 25 8.42 17.56 22.28
N GLY A 26 8.29 17.08 23.53
CA GLY A 26 8.38 15.65 23.91
C GLY A 26 7.35 14.72 23.24
N ARG A 27 6.75 15.11 22.11
CA ARG A 27 5.80 14.35 21.30
C ARG A 27 6.34 13.99 19.91
N ASN A 28 7.55 14.41 19.53
CA ASN A 28 8.10 14.05 18.22
C ASN A 28 8.68 12.62 18.23
N LYS A 29 8.13 11.74 17.38
CA LYS A 29 8.55 10.33 17.23
C LYS A 29 10.04 10.19 16.86
N TRP A 30 10.62 11.18 16.17
CA TRP A 30 12.04 11.21 15.80
C TRP A 30 12.93 11.62 16.97
N VAL A 31 12.51 12.59 17.80
CA VAL A 31 13.23 12.96 19.04
C VAL A 31 13.21 11.80 20.04
N ARG A 32 12.09 11.07 20.14
CA ARG A 32 12.03 9.84 20.97
C ARG A 32 12.93 8.70 20.45
N LYS A 33 13.05 8.56 19.13
CA LYS A 33 13.79 7.46 18.49
C LYS A 33 15.29 7.74 18.34
N PHE A 34 15.67 9.00 18.21
CA PHE A 34 17.05 9.42 17.91
C PHE A 34 17.64 10.41 18.91
N GLY A 35 16.83 11.14 19.69
CA GLY A 35 17.30 12.18 20.61
C GLY A 35 18.27 11.65 21.68
N HIS A 36 18.04 10.42 22.16
CA HIS A 36 18.96 9.72 23.08
C HIS A 36 20.19 9.14 22.36
N ARG A 37 20.09 8.81 21.07
CA ARG A 37 21.23 8.29 20.29
C ARG A 37 22.18 9.39 19.85
N THR A 38 21.69 10.60 19.63
CA THR A 38 22.53 11.77 19.33
C THR A 38 23.35 12.22 20.53
N THR A 39 22.88 12.01 21.76
CA THR A 39 23.63 12.38 22.97
C THR A 39 24.82 11.45 23.20
N GLU A 40 24.65 10.13 23.09
CA GLU A 40 25.76 9.15 23.16
C GLU A 40 26.79 9.33 22.02
N LEU A 41 26.34 9.68 20.81
CA LEU A 41 27.25 9.94 19.68
C LEU A 41 28.03 11.26 19.85
N LEU A 42 27.44 12.27 20.50
CA LEU A 42 28.14 13.52 20.82
C LEU A 42 29.17 13.32 21.94
N GLU A 43 28.98 12.38 22.86
CA GLU A 43 29.97 12.01 23.88
C GLU A 43 31.18 11.25 23.29
N SER A 44 30.99 10.55 22.17
CA SER A 44 32.09 9.86 21.47
C SER A 44 33.01 10.79 20.66
N TYR A 45 32.57 12.03 20.39
CA TYR A 45 33.41 13.07 19.81
C TYR A 45 33.88 14.01 20.92
N HIS A 46 35.15 13.90 21.31
CA HIS A 46 35.81 14.77 22.30
C HIS A 46 35.55 16.26 22.07
N ILE A 47 34.49 16.79 22.71
CA ILE A 47 34.35 18.20 23.03
C ILE A 47 34.61 18.29 24.53
N THR A 48 35.85 18.65 24.85
CA THR A 48 36.28 19.07 26.18
C THR A 48 35.31 20.11 26.76
N VAL A 49 34.86 19.89 28.00
CA VAL A 49 34.93 20.82 29.15
C VAL A 49 33.80 20.54 30.18
N VAL A 50 34.26 19.99 31.32
CA VAL A 50 33.89 20.30 32.72
C VAL A 50 32.70 19.59 33.39
N ASP A 51 33.09 18.74 34.35
CA ASP A 51 32.50 18.33 35.63
C ASP A 51 30.98 18.45 35.80
N ARG A 52 30.35 17.29 35.98
CA ARG A 52 29.56 17.03 37.18
C ARG A 52 29.39 15.53 37.41
N ASP A 53 29.81 15.12 38.61
CA ASP A 53 29.44 13.87 39.26
C ASP A 53 27.93 13.61 39.15
N ASP A 54 27.56 12.39 38.78
CA ASP A 54 26.61 11.60 39.55
C ASP A 54 26.61 10.14 39.07
N THR A 55 27.13 9.30 39.94
CA THR A 55 26.98 7.84 40.04
C THR A 55 25.56 7.36 39.79
N PHE A 56 25.39 6.27 39.02
CA PHE A 56 24.48 5.18 39.40
C PHE A 56 25.04 3.81 38.98
N VAL A 57 25.07 2.93 39.97
CA VAL A 57 25.57 1.54 39.97
C VAL A 57 24.37 0.60 39.80
N ILE A 58 24.67 -0.68 39.49
CA ILE A 58 23.91 -1.95 39.74
C ILE A 58 23.26 -2.52 38.46
N SER A 59 23.42 -3.80 38.08
CA SER A 59 24.33 -4.91 38.43
C SER A 59 24.07 -6.04 37.42
N SER A 60 25.09 -6.84 37.17
CA SER A 60 25.04 -8.19 36.59
C SER A 60 24.45 -9.22 37.57
N ASP A 61 23.94 -10.33 37.02
CA ASP A 61 24.01 -11.74 37.49
C ASP A 61 22.82 -12.52 36.88
N GLU A 62 23.03 -13.41 35.90
CA GLU A 62 23.40 -14.84 35.97
C GLU A 62 22.25 -15.85 36.23
N SER A 63 22.10 -16.74 35.25
CA SER A 63 21.67 -18.15 35.35
C SER A 63 20.18 -18.51 35.52
N SER A 64 19.65 -19.30 34.58
CA SER A 64 19.46 -20.75 34.73
C SER A 64 18.23 -21.22 33.94
N SER A 65 18.46 -22.32 33.23
CA SER A 65 17.47 -23.14 32.54
C SER A 65 16.51 -23.80 33.53
N ASP A 66 15.22 -23.82 33.21
CA ASP A 66 14.37 -24.97 33.58
C ASP A 66 13.29 -25.21 32.53
N THR A 67 13.38 -26.39 31.94
CA THR A 67 12.50 -26.95 30.93
C THR A 67 11.31 -27.58 31.64
N ILE A 68 10.09 -27.09 31.39
CA ILE A 68 8.86 -27.80 31.78
C ILE A 68 8.21 -28.34 30.52
N ILE A 69 8.27 -29.66 30.36
CA ILE A 69 7.54 -30.43 29.35
C ILE A 69 6.18 -30.81 29.93
N THR A 70 5.12 -30.29 29.31
CA THR A 70 3.76 -30.85 29.30
C THR A 70 3.31 -30.72 27.85
N GLY A 71 3.08 -31.77 27.05
CA GLY A 71 2.27 -32.95 27.35
C GLY A 71 0.96 -32.87 26.55
N ASP A 72 1.08 -33.12 25.24
CA ASP A 72 0.07 -33.47 24.22
C ASP A 72 -1.27 -32.71 24.15
N LYS A 73 -1.37 -31.85 23.12
CA LYS A 73 -2.49 -31.71 22.16
C LYS A 73 -2.19 -30.56 21.18
N ASN A 74 -1.20 -30.67 20.28
CA ASN A 74 -0.98 -29.66 19.21
C ASN A 74 -0.14 -30.14 18.00
N ASN A 75 -0.03 -31.45 17.73
CA ASN A 75 0.97 -31.98 16.79
C ASN A 75 0.83 -31.54 15.31
N GLU A 76 -0.31 -31.03 14.85
CA GLU A 76 -0.39 -30.50 13.47
C GLU A 76 0.08 -29.04 13.35
N VAL A 77 -0.15 -28.23 14.38
CA VAL A 77 0.29 -26.82 14.41
C VAL A 77 1.79 -26.76 14.63
N ASP A 78 2.32 -27.60 15.52
CA ASP A 78 3.75 -27.64 15.85
C ASP A 78 4.60 -28.19 14.69
N GLU A 79 4.10 -29.14 13.89
CA GLU A 79 4.80 -29.61 12.69
C GLU A 79 4.83 -28.55 11.58
N ILE A 80 3.72 -27.85 11.34
CA ILE A 80 3.67 -26.75 10.35
C ILE A 80 4.57 -25.59 10.77
N GLN A 81 4.54 -25.21 12.06
CA GLN A 81 5.41 -24.19 12.62
C GLN A 81 6.89 -24.60 12.52
N SER A 82 7.21 -25.87 12.82
CA SER A 82 8.56 -26.43 12.66
C SER A 82 9.06 -26.43 11.21
N ILE A 83 8.18 -26.62 10.23
CA ILE A 83 8.52 -26.55 8.80
C ILE A 83 8.78 -25.09 8.38
N ALA A 84 7.96 -24.14 8.83
CA ALA A 84 8.16 -22.72 8.58
C ALA A 84 9.48 -22.20 9.18
N ASP A 85 9.81 -22.62 10.40
CA ASP A 85 11.06 -22.28 11.09
C ASP A 85 12.29 -22.89 10.40
N LYS A 86 12.16 -24.12 9.86
CA LYS A 86 13.24 -24.75 9.06
C LYS A 86 13.41 -24.11 7.69
N PHE A 87 12.34 -23.63 7.06
CA PHE A 87 12.38 -22.98 5.75
C PHE A 87 12.97 -21.57 5.85
N SER A 88 12.60 -20.79 6.86
CA SER A 88 13.15 -19.44 7.11
C SER A 88 14.64 -19.44 7.50
N GLN A 89 15.14 -20.55 8.03
CA GLN A 89 16.56 -20.75 8.35
C GLN A 89 17.38 -21.29 7.17
N ASP A 90 16.75 -21.67 6.06
CA ASP A 90 17.43 -22.15 4.86
C ASP A 90 18.27 -21.03 4.23
N VAL A 91 19.55 -21.31 3.95
CA VAL A 91 20.47 -20.36 3.30
C VAL A 91 19.92 -19.90 1.96
N ALA A 92 19.18 -20.78 1.27
CA ALA A 92 18.53 -20.45 0.01
C ALA A 92 17.49 -19.31 0.15
N VAL A 93 16.87 -19.13 1.32
CA VAL A 93 15.92 -18.04 1.56
C VAL A 93 16.64 -16.71 1.83
N ARG A 94 17.87 -16.73 2.35
CA ARG A 94 18.67 -15.51 2.60
C ARG A 94 19.42 -15.00 1.36
N GLU A 95 19.55 -15.85 0.34
CA GLU A 95 20.10 -15.48 -0.96
C GLU A 95 19.23 -16.07 -2.09
N PRO A 96 17.99 -15.60 -2.25
CA PRO A 96 17.00 -16.25 -3.11
C PRO A 96 17.39 -16.25 -4.59
N VAL A 97 18.15 -15.25 -5.02
CA VAL A 97 18.61 -15.13 -6.42
C VAL A 97 19.67 -16.18 -6.76
N SER A 98 20.64 -16.43 -5.89
CA SER A 98 21.71 -17.42 -6.14
C SER A 98 21.19 -18.87 -6.05
N HIS A 99 20.02 -19.07 -5.45
CA HIS A 99 19.42 -20.39 -5.22
C HIS A 99 18.05 -20.56 -5.91
N ILE A 100 17.77 -19.80 -6.97
CA ILE A 100 16.46 -19.80 -7.63
C ILE A 100 16.03 -21.20 -8.11
N ASP A 101 16.93 -21.99 -8.70
CA ASP A 101 16.62 -23.35 -9.16
C ASP A 101 16.18 -24.28 -8.01
N TYR A 102 16.80 -24.11 -6.84
CA TYR A 102 16.45 -24.85 -5.64
C TYR A 102 15.09 -24.44 -5.10
N ILE A 103 14.83 -23.13 -5.03
CA ILE A 103 13.54 -22.57 -4.61
C ILE A 103 12.43 -23.05 -5.54
N MET A 104 12.63 -22.95 -6.85
CA MET A 104 11.70 -23.43 -7.87
C MET A 104 11.36 -24.91 -7.65
N LYS A 105 12.38 -25.76 -7.47
CA LYS A 105 12.19 -27.20 -7.22
C LYS A 105 11.40 -27.46 -5.94
N LYS A 106 11.63 -26.70 -4.87
CA LYS A 106 10.87 -26.80 -3.61
C LYS A 106 9.42 -26.35 -3.79
N CYS A 107 9.18 -25.21 -4.45
CA CYS A 107 7.84 -24.69 -4.68
C CYS A 107 7.00 -25.57 -5.61
N TYR A 108 7.62 -26.23 -6.59
CA TYR A 108 6.93 -27.22 -7.41
C TYR A 108 6.58 -28.51 -6.68
N LYS A 109 7.44 -28.92 -5.73
CA LYS A 109 7.18 -30.11 -4.92
C LYS A 109 6.04 -29.87 -3.91
N ASP A 110 5.99 -28.69 -3.32
CA ASP A 110 4.92 -28.30 -2.39
C ASP A 110 4.51 -26.83 -2.62
N PRO A 111 3.30 -26.58 -3.17
CA PRO A 111 2.79 -25.24 -3.41
C PRO A 111 2.69 -24.35 -2.18
N LYS A 112 2.63 -24.91 -0.95
CA LYS A 112 2.63 -24.07 0.27
C LYS A 112 3.92 -23.27 0.43
N ASN A 113 5.01 -23.70 -0.20
CA ASN A 113 6.29 -23.01 -0.14
C ASN A 113 6.27 -21.63 -0.80
N TYR A 114 5.35 -21.34 -1.74
CA TYR A 114 5.22 -19.99 -2.29
C TYR A 114 4.85 -18.99 -1.18
N ASN A 115 3.87 -19.34 -0.36
CA ASN A 115 3.36 -18.49 0.72
C ASN A 115 4.38 -18.40 1.86
N LEU A 116 4.99 -19.54 2.24
CA LEU A 116 6.04 -19.56 3.26
C LEU A 116 7.24 -18.70 2.86
N LEU A 117 7.62 -18.71 1.59
CA LEU A 117 8.68 -17.85 1.07
C LEU A 117 8.29 -16.37 1.14
N ALA A 118 7.06 -16.03 0.76
CA ALA A 118 6.52 -14.68 0.92
C ALA A 118 6.39 -14.22 2.37
N ASP A 119 6.32 -15.14 3.32
CA ASP A 119 6.30 -14.79 4.73
C ASP A 119 7.67 -14.66 5.39
N SER A 120 8.66 -15.40 4.89
CA SER A 120 9.96 -15.55 5.54
C SER A 120 11.04 -14.60 5.02
N LEU A 121 10.91 -14.07 3.81
CA LEU A 121 11.94 -13.22 3.21
C LEU A 121 12.06 -11.86 3.93
N SER A 122 13.29 -11.33 4.00
CA SER A 122 13.51 -9.94 4.41
C SER A 122 13.07 -8.98 3.31
N GLU A 123 12.81 -7.70 3.63
CA GLU A 123 12.49 -6.66 2.63
C GLU A 123 13.50 -6.64 1.47
N ALA A 124 14.80 -6.63 1.80
CA ALA A 124 15.87 -6.56 0.81
C ALA A 124 15.94 -7.81 -0.08
N ASP A 125 15.65 -8.98 0.47
CA ASP A 125 15.69 -10.23 -0.30
C ASP A 125 14.43 -10.40 -1.16
N MET A 126 13.26 -9.98 -0.66
CA MET A 126 12.05 -9.89 -1.47
C MET A 126 12.25 -8.96 -2.66
N GLU A 127 12.79 -7.76 -2.44
CA GLU A 127 13.01 -6.77 -3.50
C GLU A 127 13.93 -7.35 -4.58
N LYS A 128 15.12 -7.85 -4.20
CA LYS A 128 16.06 -8.47 -5.14
C LYS A 128 15.45 -9.65 -5.90
N PHE A 129 14.66 -10.47 -5.21
CA PHE A 129 14.05 -11.64 -5.83
C PHE A 129 12.95 -11.26 -6.83
N LEU A 130 12.06 -10.34 -6.46
CA LEU A 130 11.05 -9.78 -7.36
C LEU A 130 11.70 -9.08 -8.56
N GLU A 131 12.74 -8.28 -8.35
CA GLU A 131 13.49 -7.67 -9.44
C GLU A 131 14.09 -8.72 -10.38
N HIS A 132 14.69 -9.77 -9.83
CA HIS A 132 15.26 -10.84 -10.63
C HIS A 132 14.19 -11.54 -11.47
N ILE A 133 13.05 -11.91 -10.87
CA ILE A 133 11.93 -12.58 -11.56
C ILE A 133 11.33 -11.68 -12.66
N LEU A 134 11.21 -10.37 -12.41
CA LEU A 134 10.63 -9.44 -13.38
C LEU A 134 11.57 -9.14 -14.56
N ASN A 135 12.88 -9.08 -14.30
CA ASN A 135 13.88 -8.69 -15.29
C ASN A 135 14.43 -9.87 -16.11
N ASN A 136 14.37 -11.10 -15.60
CA ASN A 136 14.98 -12.26 -16.25
C ASN A 136 13.93 -13.24 -16.80
N ALA A 137 14.33 -14.02 -17.79
CA ALA A 137 13.53 -15.13 -18.31
C ALA A 137 13.64 -16.32 -17.36
N VAL A 138 12.78 -16.34 -16.35
CA VAL A 138 12.54 -17.50 -15.48
C VAL A 138 11.37 -18.30 -16.04
N ASP A 139 11.21 -19.56 -15.64
CA ASP A 139 10.04 -20.38 -15.99
C ASP A 139 8.73 -19.60 -15.76
N ASN A 140 7.85 -19.64 -16.77
CA ASN A 140 6.60 -18.87 -16.77
C ASN A 140 5.64 -19.31 -15.66
N THR A 141 5.48 -20.62 -15.45
CA THR A 141 4.57 -21.14 -14.41
C THR A 141 5.06 -20.77 -13.02
N PHE A 142 6.38 -20.84 -12.79
CA PHE A 142 6.96 -20.36 -11.55
C PHE A 142 6.75 -18.86 -11.37
N THR A 143 7.09 -18.07 -12.39
CA THR A 143 6.98 -16.61 -12.40
C THR A 143 5.57 -16.15 -12.07
N GLU A 144 4.58 -16.76 -12.72
CA GLU A 144 3.17 -16.44 -12.48
C GLU A 144 2.77 -16.68 -11.03
N ARG A 145 3.06 -17.87 -10.50
CA ARG A 145 2.68 -18.25 -9.13
C ARG A 145 3.44 -17.47 -8.06
N ILE A 146 4.73 -17.22 -8.25
CA ILE A 146 5.50 -16.49 -7.25
C ILE A 146 5.08 -15.02 -7.22
N LEU A 147 4.75 -14.41 -8.36
CA LEU A 147 4.29 -13.03 -8.39
C LEU A 147 2.90 -12.86 -7.77
N THR A 148 2.00 -13.84 -7.89
CA THR A 148 0.67 -13.77 -7.24
C THR A 148 0.72 -13.82 -5.73
N GLU A 149 1.75 -14.45 -5.14
CA GLU A 149 1.89 -14.57 -3.68
C GLU A 149 2.85 -13.52 -3.10
N LEU A 150 4.04 -13.37 -3.70
CA LEU A 150 5.12 -12.57 -3.14
C LEU A 150 4.89 -11.07 -3.34
N LEU A 151 4.40 -10.64 -4.51
CA LEU A 151 4.26 -9.21 -4.80
C LEU A 151 3.16 -8.56 -3.93
N PRO A 152 1.93 -9.09 -3.81
CA PRO A 152 0.94 -8.52 -2.89
C PRO A 152 1.44 -8.47 -1.45
N THR A 153 2.12 -9.53 -0.99
CA THR A 153 2.73 -9.59 0.34
C THR A 153 3.78 -8.50 0.54
N TYR A 154 4.63 -8.26 -0.47
CA TYR A 154 5.64 -7.21 -0.44
C TYR A 154 5.01 -5.81 -0.39
N LEU A 155 4.00 -5.55 -1.23
CA LEU A 155 3.27 -4.28 -1.26
C LEU A 155 2.59 -3.99 0.09
N LYS A 156 2.02 -5.02 0.72
CA LYS A 156 1.37 -4.93 2.04
C LYS A 156 2.37 -4.64 3.17
N LYS A 157 3.50 -5.35 3.20
CA LYS A 157 4.51 -5.23 4.28
C LYS A 157 5.36 -3.97 4.13
N TYR A 158 5.66 -3.56 2.90
CA TYR A 158 6.63 -2.52 2.57
C TYR A 158 6.09 -1.54 1.51
N PRO A 159 5.12 -0.67 1.86
CA PRO A 159 4.63 0.38 0.97
C PRO A 159 5.72 1.46 0.77
N SER A 160 6.54 1.30 -0.26
CA SER A 160 7.67 2.16 -0.57
C SER A 160 7.71 2.50 -2.05
N ARG A 161 8.54 3.47 -2.43
CA ARG A 161 8.73 3.82 -3.84
C ARG A 161 9.22 2.63 -4.66
N ASN A 162 10.11 1.81 -4.09
CA ASN A 162 10.62 0.61 -4.75
C ASN A 162 9.50 -0.41 -5.01
N SER A 163 8.54 -0.53 -4.08
CA SER A 163 7.43 -1.46 -4.24
C SER A 163 6.47 -1.02 -5.34
N ILE A 164 6.27 0.28 -5.52
CA ILE A 164 5.56 0.85 -6.66
C ILE A 164 6.32 0.60 -7.98
N ASP A 165 7.63 0.81 -8.01
CA ASP A 165 8.45 0.57 -9.20
C ASP A 165 8.40 -0.91 -9.64
N LEU A 166 8.42 -1.84 -8.68
CA LEU A 166 8.21 -3.27 -8.92
C LEU A 166 6.81 -3.56 -9.48
N PHE A 167 5.77 -2.93 -8.92
CA PHE A 167 4.42 -3.09 -9.43
C PHE A 167 4.28 -2.59 -10.87
N ILE A 168 4.91 -1.45 -11.21
CA ILE A 168 4.92 -0.92 -12.58
C ILE A 168 5.56 -1.91 -13.56
N LYS A 169 6.71 -2.50 -13.20
CA LYS A 169 7.40 -3.51 -14.03
C LYS A 169 6.52 -4.73 -14.34
N THR A 170 5.52 -5.03 -13.51
CA THR A 170 4.61 -6.16 -13.76
C THR A 170 3.63 -5.90 -14.91
N ARG A 171 3.45 -4.65 -15.33
CA ARG A 171 2.48 -4.25 -16.36
C ARG A 171 2.70 -4.91 -17.72
N ASP A 172 3.97 -5.13 -18.07
CA ASP A 172 4.35 -5.76 -19.34
C ASP A 172 4.23 -7.29 -19.30
N LYS A 173 3.79 -7.87 -18.18
CA LYS A 173 3.58 -9.30 -18.02
C LYS A 173 2.12 -9.66 -18.31
N ASN A 174 1.90 -10.80 -18.97
CA ASN A 174 0.56 -11.30 -19.30
C ASN A 174 -0.33 -11.52 -18.05
N ILE A 175 0.29 -11.75 -16.89
CA ILE A 175 -0.41 -11.95 -15.61
C ILE A 175 -0.84 -10.64 -14.92
N PHE A 176 -0.45 -9.47 -15.43
CA PHE A 176 -0.72 -8.18 -14.80
C PHE A 176 -2.18 -7.99 -14.37
N LYS A 177 -3.12 -8.32 -15.26
CA LYS A 177 -4.56 -8.18 -14.98
C LYS A 177 -4.99 -9.00 -13.75
N HIS A 178 -4.45 -10.21 -13.60
CA HIS A 178 -4.76 -11.08 -12.48
C HIS A 178 -4.10 -10.58 -11.18
N ILE A 179 -2.83 -10.17 -11.24
CA ILE A 179 -2.13 -9.57 -10.09
C ILE A 179 -2.87 -8.32 -9.61
N LEU A 180 -3.26 -7.44 -10.53
CA LEU A 180 -4.01 -6.23 -10.21
C LEU A 180 -5.34 -6.56 -9.53
N GLU A 181 -6.05 -7.60 -9.98
CA GLU A 181 -7.29 -8.04 -9.34
C GLU A 181 -7.05 -8.51 -7.89
N ILE A 182 -5.98 -9.26 -7.63
CA ILE A 182 -5.58 -9.69 -6.28
C ILE A 182 -5.28 -8.48 -5.41
N ILE A 183 -4.43 -7.57 -5.89
CA ILE A 183 -4.04 -6.35 -5.16
C ILE A 183 -5.25 -5.48 -4.84
N MET A 184 -6.17 -5.32 -5.79
CA MET A 184 -7.36 -4.51 -5.59
C MET A 184 -8.37 -5.12 -4.60
N LYS A 185 -8.38 -6.44 -4.43
CA LYS A 185 -9.30 -7.09 -3.47
C LYS A 185 -8.73 -7.13 -2.06
N ASP A 186 -7.42 -6.96 -1.91
CA ASP A 186 -6.75 -6.93 -0.61
C ASP A 186 -6.76 -5.51 -0.03
N ILE A 187 -7.72 -5.24 0.86
CA ILE A 187 -7.90 -3.95 1.54
C ILE A 187 -6.78 -3.62 2.53
N GLU A 188 -5.91 -4.58 2.86
CA GLU A 188 -4.75 -4.36 3.72
C GLU A 188 -3.58 -3.75 2.95
N ILE A 189 -3.57 -3.84 1.62
CA ILE A 189 -2.63 -3.11 0.78
C ILE A 189 -3.01 -1.63 0.80
N GLU A 190 -2.08 -0.78 1.21
CA GLU A 190 -2.36 0.64 1.36
C GLU A 190 -2.82 1.26 0.03
N ARG A 191 -3.98 1.94 0.07
CA ARG A 191 -4.54 2.64 -1.10
C ARG A 191 -3.55 3.57 -1.79
N VAL A 192 -2.56 4.09 -1.07
CA VAL A 192 -1.53 5.01 -1.60
C VAL A 192 -0.73 4.35 -2.73
N ILE A 193 -0.49 3.04 -2.67
CA ILE A 193 0.23 2.30 -3.72
C ILE A 193 -0.53 2.40 -5.04
N LEU A 194 -1.84 2.13 -5.02
CA LEU A 194 -2.67 2.23 -6.22
C LEU A 194 -2.84 3.69 -6.68
N GLN A 195 -2.91 4.64 -5.75
CA GLN A 195 -2.98 6.07 -6.08
C GLN A 195 -1.70 6.56 -6.78
N GLU A 196 -0.53 6.20 -6.25
CA GLU A 196 0.76 6.54 -6.85
C GLU A 196 0.94 5.84 -8.20
N TYR A 197 0.63 4.54 -8.29
CA TYR A 197 0.66 3.80 -9.55
C TYR A 197 -0.22 4.49 -10.62
N THR A 198 -1.46 4.82 -10.29
CA THR A 198 -2.40 5.43 -11.24
C THR A 198 -2.02 6.86 -11.64
N SER A 199 -1.27 7.57 -10.80
CA SER A 199 -0.76 8.92 -11.09
C SER A 199 0.27 8.94 -12.23
N LEU A 200 0.96 7.82 -12.45
CA LEU A 200 1.99 7.66 -13.47
C LEU A 200 1.43 7.27 -14.85
N LEU A 201 0.14 6.92 -14.91
CA LEU A 201 -0.52 6.48 -16.14
C LEU A 201 -1.00 7.65 -17.00
N LYS A 202 -0.86 7.49 -18.32
CA LYS A 202 -1.46 8.38 -19.33
C LYS A 202 -2.97 8.11 -19.44
N SER A 203 -3.70 9.06 -20.03
CA SER A 203 -5.17 8.99 -20.16
C SER A 203 -5.68 7.69 -20.83
N THR A 204 -5.02 7.20 -21.88
CA THR A 204 -5.38 5.94 -22.54
C THR A 204 -5.21 4.76 -21.60
N GLU A 205 -4.10 4.72 -20.87
CA GLU A 205 -3.74 3.65 -19.93
C GLU A 205 -4.66 3.63 -18.71
N LYS A 206 -5.10 4.81 -18.26
CA LYS A 206 -6.15 4.99 -17.24
C LYS A 206 -7.48 4.37 -17.70
N SER A 207 -7.80 4.48 -18.98
CA SER A 207 -9.03 3.91 -19.55
C SER A 207 -8.95 2.38 -19.59
N ASP A 208 -7.81 1.83 -20.03
CA ASP A 208 -7.57 0.38 -20.02
C ASP A 208 -7.60 -0.20 -18.61
N LEU A 209 -7.03 0.53 -17.64
CA LEU A 209 -7.06 0.15 -16.24
C LEU A 209 -8.49 0.09 -15.71
N LEU A 210 -9.31 1.13 -15.94
CA LEU A 210 -10.72 1.10 -15.52
C LEU A 210 -11.51 -0.02 -16.20
N ASN A 211 -11.28 -0.26 -17.48
CA ASN A 211 -11.92 -1.38 -18.18
C ASN A 211 -11.56 -2.74 -17.56
N ASN A 212 -10.32 -2.91 -17.09
CA ASN A 212 -9.96 -4.09 -16.31
C ASN A 212 -10.71 -4.15 -14.97
N ILE A 213 -10.80 -3.03 -14.25
CA ILE A 213 -11.47 -2.94 -12.94
C ILE A 213 -12.95 -3.33 -13.02
N ILE A 214 -13.65 -2.95 -14.08
CA ILE A 214 -15.06 -3.33 -14.30
C ILE A 214 -15.22 -4.85 -14.37
N THR A 215 -14.23 -5.55 -14.91
CA THR A 215 -14.27 -7.02 -15.01
C THR A 215 -13.95 -7.73 -13.69
N PHE A 216 -13.45 -7.00 -12.69
CA PHE A 216 -13.15 -7.59 -11.40
C PHE A 216 -14.43 -7.71 -10.57
N ASN A 217 -14.65 -8.89 -10.01
CA ASN A 217 -15.75 -9.11 -9.07
C ASN A 217 -15.39 -8.50 -7.69
N ILE A 218 -15.52 -7.18 -7.55
CA ILE A 218 -15.22 -6.45 -6.31
C ILE A 218 -16.48 -6.30 -5.44
N SER A 219 -16.30 -6.51 -4.13
CA SER A 219 -17.35 -6.28 -3.13
C SER A 219 -17.60 -4.79 -2.93
N ASP A 220 -18.71 -4.45 -2.28
CA ASP A 220 -19.09 -3.07 -1.99
C ASP A 220 -18.13 -2.39 -1.00
N GLU A 221 -17.55 -3.17 -0.08
CA GLU A 221 -16.51 -2.72 0.84
C GLU A 221 -15.22 -2.35 0.09
N VAL A 222 -14.75 -3.24 -0.79
CA VAL A 222 -13.57 -3.01 -1.63
C VAL A 222 -13.77 -1.81 -2.55
N PHE A 223 -14.95 -1.70 -3.17
CA PHE A 223 -15.30 -0.54 -3.98
C PHE A 223 -15.24 0.76 -3.18
N THR A 224 -15.84 0.79 -1.98
CA THR A 224 -15.84 1.98 -1.12
C THR A 224 -14.43 2.36 -0.70
N HIS A 225 -13.60 1.38 -0.36
CA HIS A 225 -12.19 1.57 -0.01
C HIS A 225 -11.41 2.25 -1.14
N HIS A 226 -11.61 1.82 -2.39
CA HIS A 226 -10.90 2.34 -3.57
C HIS A 226 -11.64 3.45 -4.33
N LEU A 227 -12.80 3.91 -3.86
CA LEU A 227 -13.66 4.84 -4.60
C LEU A 227 -12.93 6.12 -5.00
N GLU A 228 -12.12 6.71 -4.10
CA GLU A 228 -11.33 7.89 -4.43
C GLU A 228 -10.36 7.64 -5.58
N THR A 229 -9.63 6.52 -5.54
CA THR A 229 -8.70 6.12 -6.60
C THR A 229 -9.44 5.89 -7.92
N ILE A 230 -10.56 5.17 -7.89
CA ILE A 230 -11.40 4.93 -9.08
C ILE A 230 -11.86 6.26 -9.69
N LEU A 231 -12.31 7.21 -8.87
CA LEU A 231 -12.76 8.53 -9.36
C LEU A 231 -11.63 9.41 -9.88
N MET A 232 -10.42 9.30 -9.32
CA MET A 232 -9.24 9.97 -9.86
C MET A 232 -8.86 9.43 -11.24
N ILE A 233 -8.94 8.11 -11.44
CA ILE A 233 -8.71 7.52 -12.77
C ILE A 233 -9.82 7.98 -13.74
N TYR A 234 -11.07 7.94 -13.28
CA TYR A 234 -12.25 8.30 -14.06
C TYR A 234 -12.25 9.74 -14.59
N LYS A 235 -11.72 10.67 -13.78
CA LYS A 235 -11.57 12.08 -14.17
C LYS A 235 -10.81 12.22 -15.49
N ASP A 236 -9.68 11.52 -15.61
CA ASP A 236 -8.70 11.70 -16.69
C ASP A 236 -8.75 10.58 -17.76
N CYS A 237 -9.72 9.66 -17.69
CA CYS A 237 -9.89 8.60 -18.69
C CYS A 237 -10.82 9.00 -19.83
N ASN A 238 -10.77 8.23 -20.92
CA ASN A 238 -11.80 8.25 -21.95
C ASN A 238 -13.03 7.50 -21.41
N LYS A 239 -14.11 8.23 -21.16
CA LYS A 239 -15.29 7.70 -20.44
C LYS A 239 -16.12 6.85 -21.40
N THR A 240 -16.27 5.56 -21.10
CA THR A 240 -17.16 4.65 -21.82
C THR A 240 -18.46 4.44 -21.04
N LYS A 241 -19.53 4.02 -21.73
CA LYS A 241 -20.82 3.69 -21.10
C LYS A 241 -20.65 2.64 -19.99
N ASP A 242 -19.80 1.65 -20.22
CA ASP A 242 -19.55 0.58 -19.25
C ASP A 242 -18.87 1.10 -17.97
N ILE A 243 -17.88 1.99 -18.11
CA ILE A 243 -17.22 2.65 -16.96
C ILE A 243 -18.24 3.44 -16.15
N ASN A 244 -19.06 4.24 -16.82
CA ASN A 244 -20.07 5.08 -16.17
C ASN A 244 -21.10 4.23 -15.43
N HIS A 245 -21.62 3.21 -16.10
CA HIS A 245 -22.61 2.29 -15.57
C HIS A 245 -22.09 1.52 -14.36
N PHE A 246 -20.84 1.04 -14.40
CA PHE A 246 -20.19 0.36 -13.28
C PHE A 246 -20.10 1.25 -12.04
N ILE A 247 -19.54 2.46 -12.18
CA ILE A 247 -19.37 3.39 -11.04
C ILE A 247 -20.73 3.77 -10.46
N LEU A 248 -21.70 4.12 -11.31
CA LEU A 248 -23.05 4.49 -10.86
C LEU A 248 -23.76 3.35 -10.13
N THR A 249 -23.67 2.13 -10.66
CA THR A 249 -24.29 0.96 -10.07
C THR A 249 -23.73 0.71 -8.66
N LYS A 250 -22.40 0.77 -8.52
CA LYS A 250 -21.75 0.60 -7.22
C LYS A 250 -22.02 1.75 -6.25
N LEU A 251 -22.06 3.01 -6.71
CA LEU A 251 -22.51 4.14 -5.90
C LEU A 251 -23.97 3.98 -5.44
N THR A 252 -24.82 3.39 -6.27
CA THR A 252 -26.22 3.13 -5.90
C THR A 252 -26.33 2.03 -4.86
N GLN A 253 -25.61 0.93 -5.04
CA GLN A 253 -25.56 -0.20 -4.10
C GLN A 253 -25.01 0.23 -2.73
N THR A 254 -24.00 1.10 -2.71
CA THR A 254 -23.34 1.55 -1.48
C THR A 254 -23.96 2.80 -0.85
N ALA A 255 -24.98 3.41 -1.48
CA ALA A 255 -25.57 4.68 -1.06
C ALA A 255 -26.07 4.69 0.38
N GLN A 256 -26.69 3.60 0.83
CA GLN A 256 -27.22 3.49 2.20
C GLN A 256 -26.10 3.46 3.25
N ASN A 257 -25.02 2.72 2.96
CA ASN A 257 -23.86 2.64 3.85
C ASN A 257 -23.13 3.99 3.94
N GLY A 258 -23.08 4.73 2.83
CA GLY A 258 -22.46 6.05 2.73
C GLY A 258 -23.38 7.23 3.07
N ALA A 259 -24.61 7.01 3.51
CA ALA A 259 -25.63 8.07 3.63
C ALA A 259 -25.18 9.23 4.56
N ASN A 260 -24.49 8.91 5.65
CA ASN A 260 -24.01 9.88 6.64
C ASN A 260 -22.50 10.20 6.53
N ASP A 261 -21.76 9.49 5.67
CA ASP A 261 -20.32 9.68 5.54
C ASP A 261 -20.00 10.94 4.72
N LYS A 262 -19.28 11.87 5.35
CA LYS A 262 -18.81 13.10 4.71
C LYS A 262 -17.86 12.81 3.55
N ASN A 263 -17.00 11.79 3.67
CA ASN A 263 -16.05 11.45 2.63
C ASN A 263 -16.77 10.83 1.43
N TYR A 264 -17.70 9.90 1.67
CA TYR A 264 -18.58 9.38 0.64
C TYR A 264 -19.32 10.50 -0.11
N GLY A 265 -19.92 11.45 0.63
CA GLY A 265 -20.58 12.61 0.04
C GLY A 265 -19.66 13.49 -0.82
N ARG A 266 -18.43 13.72 -0.37
CA ARG A 266 -17.40 14.42 -1.15
C ARG A 266 -17.08 13.69 -2.45
N LEU A 267 -16.95 12.36 -2.41
CA LEU A 267 -16.65 11.53 -3.57
C LEU A 267 -17.84 11.45 -4.54
N LEU A 268 -19.07 11.37 -4.03
CA LEU A 268 -20.29 11.51 -4.85
C LEU A 268 -20.33 12.86 -5.57
N HIS A 269 -20.00 13.95 -4.87
CA HIS A 269 -19.91 15.26 -5.49
C HIS A 269 -18.84 15.32 -6.60
N LEU A 270 -17.67 14.72 -6.36
CA LEU A 270 -16.60 14.61 -7.38
C LEU A 270 -17.07 13.83 -8.61
N TYR A 271 -17.81 12.74 -8.42
CA TYR A 271 -18.41 11.97 -9.52
C TYR A 271 -19.38 12.83 -10.35
N LEU A 272 -20.28 13.58 -9.70
CA LEU A 272 -21.20 14.49 -10.38
C LEU A 272 -20.47 15.56 -11.19
N GLN A 273 -19.38 16.13 -10.65
CA GLN A 273 -18.56 17.09 -11.37
C GLN A 273 -17.94 16.50 -12.64
N ASN A 274 -17.49 15.23 -12.58
CA ASN A 274 -16.94 14.55 -13.74
C ASN A 274 -17.99 14.25 -14.81
N ILE A 275 -19.23 13.91 -14.41
CA ILE A 275 -20.34 13.66 -15.33
C ILE A 275 -20.90 14.94 -15.94
N LYS A 276 -20.83 16.08 -15.23
CA LYS A 276 -21.36 17.36 -15.70
C LYS A 276 -20.86 17.77 -17.09
N HIS A 277 -19.68 17.31 -17.48
CA HIS A 277 -19.08 17.59 -18.79
C HIS A 277 -19.43 16.56 -19.89
N ASN A 278 -20.29 15.59 -19.60
CA ASN A 278 -20.73 14.55 -20.55
C ASN A 278 -22.27 14.42 -20.57
N PRO A 279 -22.97 15.25 -21.36
CA PRO A 279 -24.42 15.40 -21.28
C PRO A 279 -25.23 14.18 -21.73
N GLU A 280 -24.76 13.46 -22.76
CA GLU A 280 -25.45 12.25 -23.24
C GLU A 280 -25.47 11.16 -22.17
N GLU A 281 -24.34 10.98 -21.46
CA GLU A 281 -24.27 10.04 -20.35
C GLU A 281 -25.07 10.53 -19.15
N ALA A 282 -24.95 11.81 -18.81
CA ALA A 282 -25.67 12.38 -17.69
C ALA A 282 -27.19 12.22 -17.83
N ALA A 283 -27.72 12.33 -19.06
CA ALA A 283 -29.13 12.14 -19.36
C ALA A 283 -29.62 10.71 -19.11
N SER A 284 -28.79 9.70 -19.41
CA SER A 284 -29.18 8.28 -19.27
C SER A 284 -29.29 7.83 -17.82
N CYS A 285 -28.69 8.58 -16.87
CA CYS A 285 -28.57 8.18 -15.47
C CYS A 285 -29.26 9.10 -14.45
N LEU A 286 -30.01 10.11 -14.90
CA LEU A 286 -30.63 11.13 -14.02
C LEU A 286 -31.43 10.54 -12.84
N GLU A 287 -32.26 9.53 -13.09
CA GLU A 287 -33.10 8.93 -12.06
C GLU A 287 -32.28 8.25 -10.95
N ASN A 288 -31.21 7.54 -11.33
CA ASN A 288 -30.32 6.88 -10.37
C ASN A 288 -29.49 7.90 -9.59
N LEU A 289 -29.02 8.96 -10.25
CA LEU A 289 -28.31 10.05 -9.58
C LEU A 289 -29.21 10.73 -8.53
N GLU A 290 -30.46 11.01 -8.87
CA GLU A 290 -31.44 11.60 -7.94
C GLU A 290 -31.65 10.71 -6.71
N LYS A 291 -31.88 9.41 -6.92
CA LYS A 291 -32.03 8.43 -5.82
C LYS A 291 -30.82 8.42 -4.89
N VAL A 292 -29.60 8.37 -5.42
CA VAL A 292 -28.37 8.34 -4.61
C VAL A 292 -28.20 9.63 -3.81
N ILE A 293 -28.50 10.79 -4.42
CA ILE A 293 -28.39 12.09 -3.75
C ILE A 293 -29.45 12.25 -2.65
N ASP A 294 -30.67 11.73 -2.86
CA ASP A 294 -31.76 11.82 -1.89
C ASP A 294 -31.55 10.94 -0.65
N ILE A 295 -30.91 9.79 -0.82
CA ILE A 295 -30.50 8.94 0.30
C ILE A 295 -29.44 9.63 1.17
N HIS A 296 -28.61 10.48 0.57
CA HIS A 296 -27.47 11.07 1.26
C HIS A 296 -27.87 12.22 2.20
N GLN A 297 -27.34 12.22 3.42
CA GLN A 297 -27.73 13.11 4.52
C GLN A 297 -26.58 13.96 5.07
N SER A 298 -25.34 13.76 4.60
CA SER A 298 -24.20 14.54 5.08
C SER A 298 -24.23 16.00 4.59
N PRO A 299 -23.39 16.90 5.16
CA PRO A 299 -23.24 18.28 4.68
C PRO A 299 -22.90 18.41 3.18
N PHE A 300 -22.36 17.36 2.56
CA PHE A 300 -22.07 17.33 1.12
C PHE A 300 -23.32 17.13 0.23
N ARG A 301 -24.50 16.83 0.80
CA ARG A 301 -25.75 16.71 0.04
C ARG A 301 -26.05 17.99 -0.76
N ARG A 302 -25.90 19.17 -0.14
CA ARG A 302 -26.20 20.45 -0.81
C ARG A 302 -25.31 20.69 -2.04
N PRO A 303 -23.97 20.54 -1.96
CA PRO A 303 -23.10 20.52 -3.14
C PRO A 303 -23.54 19.54 -4.24
N CYS A 304 -23.92 18.31 -3.86
CA CYS A 304 -24.42 17.31 -4.82
C CYS A 304 -25.70 17.77 -5.53
N VAL A 305 -26.70 18.24 -4.78
CA VAL A 305 -27.97 18.76 -5.32
C VAL A 305 -27.73 19.94 -6.27
N ASN A 306 -26.86 20.87 -5.90
CA ASN A 306 -26.53 22.02 -6.75
C ASN A 306 -25.93 21.57 -8.09
N THR A 307 -24.93 20.69 -8.05
CA THR A 307 -24.28 20.17 -9.27
C THR A 307 -25.26 19.36 -10.12
N PHE A 308 -26.12 18.56 -9.48
CA PHE A 308 -27.16 17.79 -10.17
C PHE A 308 -28.20 18.68 -10.86
N ASN A 309 -28.62 19.77 -10.24
CA ASN A 309 -29.51 20.73 -10.86
C ASN A 309 -28.87 21.43 -12.06
N ASP A 310 -27.56 21.73 -12.01
CA ASP A 310 -26.83 22.25 -13.17
C ASP A 310 -26.80 21.24 -14.32
N ILE A 311 -26.60 19.95 -14.02
CA ILE A 311 -26.64 18.86 -15.00
C ILE A 311 -28.02 18.81 -15.67
N LYS A 312 -29.10 18.79 -14.87
CA LYS A 312 -30.49 18.82 -15.37
C LYS A 312 -30.71 20.02 -16.29
N ARG A 313 -30.28 21.22 -15.88
CA ARG A 313 -30.40 22.43 -16.70
C ARG A 313 -29.69 22.31 -18.03
N TYR A 314 -28.48 21.74 -18.05
CA TYR A 314 -27.71 21.58 -19.28
C TYR A 314 -28.35 20.59 -20.26
N ILE A 315 -28.99 19.52 -19.76
CA ILE A 315 -29.64 18.51 -20.60
C ILE A 315 -30.96 19.01 -21.20
N PHE A 316 -31.71 19.84 -20.45
CA PHE A 316 -33.03 20.34 -20.84
C PHE A 316 -33.03 21.78 -21.39
N ALA A 317 -31.86 22.41 -21.54
CA ALA A 317 -31.70 23.72 -22.17
C ALA A 317 -31.59 23.59 -23.70
#